data_AF-A0A2E8LG65-F1
#
_entry.id   AF-A0A2E8LG65-F1
#
_cell.length_a   1.000
_cell.length_b   1.000
_cell.length_c   1.000
_cell.angle_alpha   90.00
_cell.angle_beta   90.00
_cell.angle_gamma   90.00
#
_symmetry.space_group_name_H-M   'P 1'
#
loop_
_entity.id
_entity.type
_entity.pdbx_description
1 polymer ?
#
loop_
_entity_poly.entity_id
_entity_poly.type
_entity_poly.pdbx_seq_one_letter_code
_entity_poly.pdbx_strand_id
1 'polypeptide(L)' 'QKNALDRFDIDYALCMYCGICVEVCPFEALFWTPEFEYSEPKIADLLHDKSKLGEWMETVPDFTDYEAGSEAKKAKVPR' A
#
# COMPACT_ATOMS: atom_id res chain seq x y z
N GLN A 1 -5.42 -18.72 17.91
CA GLN A 1 -6.00 -17.37 17.93
C GLN A 1 -5.91 -16.81 16.51
N LYS A 2 -7.03 -16.38 15.91
CA LYS A 2 -7.01 -15.66 14.61
C LYS A 2 -7.13 -14.18 14.93
N ASN A 3 -6.10 -13.40 14.59
CA ASN A 3 -6.16 -11.95 14.70
C ASN A 3 -6.91 -11.44 13.45
N ALA A 4 -8.02 -10.73 13.67
CA ALA A 4 -8.82 -10.14 12.60
C ALA A 4 -8.69 -8.63 12.69
N LEU A 5 -8.36 -8.00 11.56
CA LEU A 5 -8.31 -6.55 11.44
C LEU A 5 -9.74 -6.04 11.21
N ASP A 6 -10.22 -5.23 12.15
CA ASP A 6 -11.55 -4.63 12.19
C ASP A 6 -11.66 -3.38 11.32
N ARG A 7 -10.61 -2.55 11.28
CA ARG A 7 -10.56 -1.34 10.46
C ARG A 7 -9.14 -1.06 9.95
N PHE A 8 -9.02 -0.66 8.68
CA PHE A 8 -7.77 -0.23 8.08
C PHE A 8 -8.06 0.86 7.06
N ASP A 9 -7.70 2.09 7.41
CA ASP A 9 -7.93 3.24 6.56
C ASP A 9 -6.63 4.05 6.47
N ILE A 10 -6.41 4.67 5.32
CA ILE A 10 -5.35 5.66 5.10
C ILE A 10 -6.01 7.00 4.84
N ASP A 11 -5.68 7.99 5.67
CA ASP A 11 -6.08 9.37 5.44
C ASP A 11 -5.04 10.07 4.55
N TYR A 12 -5.36 10.22 3.25
CA TYR A 12 -4.48 10.87 2.29
C TYR A 12 -4.42 12.39 2.45
N ALA A 13 -5.30 13.00 3.24
CA ALA A 13 -5.16 14.41 3.61
C ALA A 13 -4.03 14.64 4.63
N LEU A 14 -3.63 13.59 5.37
CA LEU A 14 -2.54 13.62 6.35
C LEU A 14 -1.27 12.90 5.87
N CYS A 15 -1.40 11.99 4.91
CA CYS A 15 -0.28 11.26 4.34
C CYS A 15 0.71 12.21 3.63
N MET A 16 2.00 12.02 3.90
CA MET A 16 3.09 12.78 3.25
C MET A 16 3.90 11.94 2.26
N TYR A 17 3.41 10.75 1.90
CA TYR A 17 4.03 9.86 0.93
C TYR A 17 5.48 9.43 1.26
N CYS A 18 5.82 9.35 2.55
CA CYS A 18 7.18 9.04 2.99
C CYS A 18 7.58 7.56 2.86
N GLY A 19 6.63 6.64 2.69
CA GLY A 19 6.90 5.21 2.51
C GLY A 19 7.24 4.43 3.78
N ILE A 20 7.28 5.08 4.94
CA ILE A 20 7.60 4.41 6.22
C ILE A 20 6.65 3.25 6.50
N CYS A 21 5.34 3.41 6.24
CA CYS A 21 4.36 2.35 6.46
C CYS A 21 4.61 1.08 5.62
N VAL A 22 5.17 1.23 4.42
CA VAL A 22 5.55 0.11 3.54
C VAL A 22 6.80 -0.58 4.10
N GLU A 23 7.83 0.19 4.45
CA GLU A 23 9.10 -0.33 4.95
C GLU A 23 8.97 -1.04 6.31
N VAL A 24 8.21 -0.45 7.25
CA VAL A 24 8.10 -1.00 8.60
C VAL A 24 7.15 -2.19 8.69
N CYS A 25 6.36 -2.48 7.64
CA CYS A 25 5.36 -3.53 7.68
C CYS A 25 6.04 -4.91 7.79
N PRO A 26 5.92 -5.62 8.94
CA PRO A 26 6.64 -6.87 9.15
C PRO A 26 6.06 -8.04 8.34
N PHE A 27 4.91 -7.82 7.69
CA PHE A 27 4.19 -8.80 6.89
C PHE A 27 4.20 -8.46 5.40
N GLU A 28 4.90 -7.40 4.99
CA GLU A 28 4.94 -6.94 3.60
C GLU A 28 3.52 -6.82 3.01
N ALA A 29 2.59 -6.21 3.76
CA ALA A 29 1.17 -6.14 3.39
C ALA A 29 0.81 -4.84 2.64
N LEU A 30 1.73 -3.89 2.55
CA LEU A 30 1.52 -2.57 1.93
C LEU A 30 2.54 -2.36 0.81
N PHE A 31 2.09 -1.76 -0.28
CA PHE A 31 2.91 -1.53 -1.48
C PHE A 31 2.56 -0.18 -2.11
N TRP A 32 3.47 0.33 -2.94
CA TRP A 32 3.17 1.48 -3.79
C TRP A 32 2.47 1.04 -5.07
N THR A 33 1.36 1.70 -5.38
CA THR A 33 0.67 1.65 -6.67
C THR A 33 1.13 2.81 -7.55
N PRO A 34 1.09 2.69 -8.90
CA PRO A 34 1.25 3.81 -9.80
C PRO A 34 0.04 4.76 -9.82
N GLU A 35 -1.07 4.46 -9.14
CA GLU A 35 -2.22 5.35 -9.07
C GLU A 35 -1.88 6.66 -8.35
N PHE A 36 -2.06 7.80 -9.05
CA PHE A 36 -1.82 9.14 -8.50
C PHE A 36 -2.98 10.11 -8.75
N GLU A 37 -3.92 9.78 -9.64
CA GLU A 37 -5.06 10.64 -10.03
C GLU A 37 -6.31 10.33 -9.20
N TYR A 38 -6.25 10.56 -7.90
CA TYR A 38 -7.36 10.32 -6.96
C TYR A 38 -7.76 11.59 -6.18
N SER A 39 -7.62 12.76 -6.81
CA SER A 39 -8.05 14.01 -6.18
C SER A 39 -9.55 14.02 -5.96
N GLU A 40 -9.98 14.36 -4.75
CA GLU A 40 -11.39 14.43 -4.37
C GLU A 40 -11.85 15.87 -4.09
N PRO A 41 -13.13 16.21 -4.32
CA PRO A 41 -13.65 17.56 -4.09
C PRO A 41 -13.84 17.89 -2.61
N LYS A 42 -13.88 16.88 -1.72
CA LYS A 42 -13.98 17.06 -0.27
C LYS A 42 -12.84 16.32 0.41
N ILE A 43 -12.29 16.94 1.45
CA ILE A 43 -11.22 16.35 2.24
C ILE A 43 -11.60 15.01 2.89
N ALA A 44 -12.87 14.85 3.28
CA ALA A 44 -13.36 13.61 3.89
C ALA A 44 -13.34 12.41 2.94
N ASP A 45 -13.36 12.67 1.63
CA ASP A 45 -13.34 11.62 0.61
C ASP A 45 -11.90 11.11 0.37
N LEU A 46 -10.86 11.79 0.89
CA LEU A 46 -9.46 11.32 0.90
C LEU A 46 -9.17 10.26 1.99
N LEU A 47 -10.17 9.90 2.80
CA LEU A 47 -10.06 8.78 3.72
C LEU A 47 -10.40 7.48 2.99
N HIS A 48 -9.37 6.74 2.60
CA HIS A 48 -9.55 5.49 1.85
C HIS A 48 -9.56 4.31 2.82
N ASP A 49 -10.66 3.57 2.84
CA ASP A 49 -10.77 2.31 3.59
C ASP A 49 -10.08 1.15 2.84
N LYS A 50 -10.02 -0.01 3.51
CA LYS A 50 -9.45 -1.23 2.93
C LYS A 50 -10.05 -1.60 1.58
N SER A 51 -11.35 -1.37 1.37
CA SER A 51 -12.02 -1.69 0.11
C SER A 51 -11.52 -0.78 -1.01
N LYS A 52 -11.47 0.53 -0.76
CA LYS A 52 -10.97 1.52 -1.72
C LYS A 52 -9.50 1.27 -2.08
N LEU A 53 -8.67 1.00 -1.08
CA LEU A 53 -7.26 0.64 -1.28
C LEU A 53 -7.09 -0.65 -2.11
N GLY A 54 -8.03 -1.59 -1.95
CA GLY A 54 -8.05 -2.85 -2.70
C GLY A 54 -8.23 -2.66 -4.20
N GLU A 55 -8.92 -1.61 -4.65
CA GLU A 55 -9.11 -1.29 -6.08
C GLU A 55 -7.77 -1.09 -6.81
N TRP A 56 -6.73 -0.67 -6.09
CA TRP A 56 -5.42 -0.38 -6.67
C TRP A 56 -4.47 -1.58 -6.68
N MET A 57 -4.81 -2.68 -6.00
CA MET A 57 -3.92 -3.84 -5.86
C MET A 57 -3.53 -4.47 -7.21
N GLU A 58 -4.40 -4.40 -8.22
CA GLU A 58 -4.13 -4.93 -9.56
C GLU A 58 -3.03 -4.17 -10.31
N THR A 59 -2.80 -2.90 -9.94
CA THR A 59 -1.85 -1.99 -10.61
C THR A 59 -0.48 -1.98 -9.94
N VAL A 60 -0.37 -2.55 -8.73
CA VAL A 60 0.89 -2.66 -8.01
C VAL A 60 1.86 -3.49 -8.85
N PRO A 61 3.05 -2.96 -9.20
CA PRO A 61 4.02 -3.69 -9.99
C PRO A 61 4.50 -4.95 -9.27
N ASP A 62 4.68 -6.05 -10.01
CA ASP A 62 5.47 -7.17 -9.52
C ASP A 62 6.91 -6.65 -9.33
N PHE A 63 7.45 -6.77 -8.12
CA PHE A 63 8.77 -6.26 -7.76
C PHE A 63 9.83 -6.61 -8.81
N THR A 64 10.60 -5.60 -9.23
CA THR A 64 11.83 -5.81 -9.97
C THR A 64 12.93 -6.24 -9.02
N ASP A 65 13.83 -7.09 -9.50
CA ASP A 65 15.02 -7.48 -8.75
C ASP A 65 15.80 -6.20 -8.37
N TYR A 66 16.13 -6.04 -7.09
CA TYR A 66 17.08 -5.01 -6.69
C TYR A 66 18.46 -5.36 -7.25
N GLU A 67 19.29 -4.32 -7.47
CA GLU A 67 20.63 -4.35 -8.07
C GLU A 67 21.39 -5.67 -7.87
N ALA A 68 22.10 -6.11 -8.91
CA ALA A 68 22.84 -7.38 -8.92
C ALA A 68 23.72 -7.53 -7.67
N GLY A 69 23.29 -8.38 -6.73
CA GLY A 69 24.00 -8.66 -5.48
C GLY A 69 23.20 -8.44 -4.19
N SER A 70 21.97 -7.92 -4.21
CA SER A 70 21.14 -7.85 -3.01
C SER A 70 20.43 -9.17 -2.70
N GLU A 71 20.71 -9.76 -1.54
CA GLU A 71 19.93 -10.86 -0.99
C GLU A 71 18.71 -10.31 -0.21
N ALA A 72 17.57 -10.16 -0.88
CA ALA A 72 16.29 -9.96 -0.20
C ALA A 72 15.19 -10.82 -0.82
N LYS A 73 14.26 -11.27 0.01
CA LYS A 73 13.16 -12.18 -0.35
C LYS A 73 12.31 -11.54 -1.43
N LYS A 74 12.12 -12.22 -2.56
CA LYS A 74 11.12 -11.83 -3.57
C LYS A 74 9.73 -12.08 -2.99
N ALA A 75 9.19 -11.14 -2.21
CA ALA A 75 7.75 -11.14 -1.93
C ALA A 75 7.05 -10.92 -3.28
N LYS A 76 6.12 -11.79 -3.67
CA LYS A 76 5.21 -11.46 -4.77
C LYS A 76 4.01 -10.78 -4.16
N VAL A 77 3.52 -9.71 -4.78
CA VAL A 77 2.24 -9.10 -4.39
C VAL A 77 1.19 -10.22 -4.49
N PRO A 78 0.52 -10.59 -3.38
CA PRO A 78 -0.52 -11.60 -3.41
C PRO A 78 -1.74 -10.98 -4.10
N ARG A 79 -1.90 -11.28 -5.39
CA ARG A 79 -3.15 -11.03 -6.13
C ARG A 79 -4.18 -12.08 -5.76
#